data_AF-A0A1M6PV50-F1
#
_entry.id   AF-A0A1M6PV50-F1
#
_cell.length_a   1.000
_cell.length_b   1.000
_cell.length_c   1.000
_cell.angle_alpha   90.00
_cell.angle_beta   90.00
_cell.angle_gamma   90.00
#
_symmetry.space_group_name_H-M   'P 1'
#
loop_
_entity.id
_entity.type
_entity.pdbx_description
1 polymer ?
#
loop_
_entity_poly.entity_id
_entity_poly.type
_entity_poly.pdbx_seq_one_letter_code
_entity_poly.pdbx_strand_id
1 'polypeptide(L)' 'MKNYKGDPRLINARFKSSCCNCEAEIRKGESAYYWPHGKMIFCLVCGEPEFREFVSMAADENAYNGSGNPY' A
#
# COMPACT_ATOMS: atom_id res chain seq x y z
N MET A 1 7.17 -4.75 -12.25
CA MET A 1 6.40 -3.73 -11.53
C MET A 1 7.21 -2.45 -11.45
N LYS A 2 6.83 -1.40 -12.18
CA LYS A 2 7.36 -0.07 -11.91
C LYS A 2 6.66 0.40 -10.64
N ASN A 3 7.31 0.30 -9.48
CA ASN A 3 6.81 0.93 -8.27
C ASN A 3 6.99 2.44 -8.44
N TYR A 4 5.90 3.13 -8.74
CA TYR A 4 5.87 4.58 -8.77
C TYR A 4 5.97 5.10 -7.34
N LYS A 5 6.62 6.26 -7.18
CA LYS A 5 6.82 6.88 -5.86
C LYS A 5 5.50 7.22 -5.14
N GLY A 6 4.38 7.20 -5.87
CA GLY A 6 3.03 7.48 -5.38
C GLY A 6 2.23 6.25 -4.93
N ASP A 7 2.74 5.04 -5.16
CA ASP A 7 1.95 3.83 -4.90
C ASP A 7 1.85 3.53 -3.41
N PRO A 8 0.66 3.06 -2.95
CA PRO A 8 0.54 2.52 -1.62
C PRO A 8 1.47 1.33 -1.45
N ARG A 9 2.08 1.27 -0.27
CA ARG A 9 3.06 0.23 0.05
C ARG A 9 2.91 -0.21 1.48
N LEU A 10 3.13 -1.49 1.70
CA LEU A 10 3.28 -2.04 3.04
C LEU A 10 4.62 -1.57 3.60
N ILE A 11 4.59 -0.89 4.75
CA ILE A 11 5.78 -0.46 5.49
C ILE A 11 5.75 -1.05 6.89
N ASN A 12 6.91 -1.10 7.53
CA ASN A 12 6.97 -1.24 8.98
C ASN A 12 7.07 0.14 9.61
N ALA A 13 6.12 0.44 10.50
CA ALA A 13 6.05 1.72 11.18
C ALA A 13 7.33 1.93 12.00
N ARG A 14 8.09 2.98 11.65
CA ARG A 14 9.31 3.36 12.41
C ARG A 14 8.99 4.08 13.71
N PHE A 15 7.82 4.70 13.77
CA PHE A 15 7.33 5.52 14.87
C PHE A 15 5.89 5.15 15.19
N LYS A 16 5.45 5.41 16.43
CA LYS A 16 4.04 5.29 16.79
C LYS A 16 3.21 6.16 15.84
N SER A 17 2.20 5.56 15.22
CA SER A 17 1.32 6.23 14.26
C SER A 17 -0.11 5.84 14.54
N SER A 18 -1.06 6.60 14.03
CA SER A 18 -2.49 6.31 14.18
C SER A 18 -3.11 6.06 12.82
N CYS A 19 -3.95 5.02 12.71
CA CYS A 19 -4.69 4.75 11.48
C CYS A 19 -5.59 5.95 11.13
N CYS A 20 -5.60 6.37 9.87
CA CYS A 20 -6.42 7.50 9.43
C CYS A 20 -7.93 7.24 9.46
N ASN A 21 -8.35 5.96 9.46
CA ASN A 21 -9.76 5.57 9.38
C ASN A 21 -10.36 5.19 10.75
N CYS A 22 -9.69 4.30 11.48
CA CYS A 22 -10.18 3.77 12.76
C CYS A 22 -9.40 4.28 13.98
N GLU A 23 -8.44 5.19 13.79
CA GLU A 23 -7.58 5.75 14.85
C GLU A 23 -6.78 4.69 15.65
N ALA A 24 -6.74 3.44 15.17
CA ALA A 24 -5.99 2.37 15.79
C ALA A 24 -4.51 2.76 15.93
N GLU A 25 -3.94 2.44 17.09
CA GLU A 25 -2.52 2.65 17.37
C GLU A 25 -1.69 1.65 16.57
N ILE A 26 -0.81 2.17 15.71
CA ILE A 26 0.18 1.42 14.97
C ILE A 26 1.51 1.58 15.70
N ARG A 27 2.00 0.47 16.25
CA ARG A 27 3.22 0.48 17.07
C ARG A 27 4.47 0.48 16.21
N LYS A 28 5.59 0.92 16.82
CA LYS A 28 6.90 0.81 16.17
C LYS A 28 7.22 -0.66 15.88
N GLY A 29 7.59 -0.96 14.63
CA GLY A 29 7.87 -2.30 14.14
C GLY A 29 6.65 -3.02 13.58
N GLU A 30 5.46 -2.45 13.72
CA GLU A 30 4.23 -3.05 13.21
C GLU A 30 4.05 -2.78 11.71
N SER A 31 3.44 -3.73 11.01
CA SER A 31 3.14 -3.60 9.59
C SER A 31 1.91 -2.71 9.39
N ALA A 32 2.03 -1.75 8.49
CA ALA A 32 0.97 -0.82 8.15
C ALA A 32 1.03 -0.45 6.67
N TYR A 33 -0.10 -0.07 6.11
CA TYR A 33 -0.17 0.39 4.73
C TYR A 33 0.01 1.90 4.68
N TYR A 34 0.94 2.35 3.84
CA TYR A 34 1.29 3.76 3.70
C TYR A 34 0.99 4.25 2.29
N TRP A 35 0.15 5.27 2.18
CA TRP A 35 -0.16 5.99 0.95
C TRP A 35 0.68 7.26 0.92
N PRO A 36 1.74 7.31 0.08
CA PRO A 36 2.54 8.52 -0.07
C PRO A 36 1.72 9.65 -0.70
N HIS A 37 0.73 9.32 -1.54
CA HIS A 37 -0.26 10.25 -2.06
C HIS A 37 -1.23 10.64 -0.93
N GLY A 38 -0.98 11.78 -0.29
CA GLY A 38 -1.75 12.24 0.88
C GLY A 38 -1.08 11.97 2.23
N LYS A 39 0.08 11.29 2.26
CA LYS A 39 0.83 10.93 3.49
C LYS A 39 -0.05 10.21 4.52
N MET A 40 -0.96 9.37 4.05
CA MET A 40 -1.92 8.66 4.89
C MET A 40 -1.34 7.30 5.31
N ILE A 41 -1.69 6.87 6.53
CA ILE A 41 -1.33 5.56 7.04
C ILE A 41 -2.58 4.83 7.52
N PHE A 42 -2.67 3.56 7.18
CA PHE A 42 -3.80 2.71 7.56
C PHE A 42 -3.26 1.44 8.22
N CYS A 43 -4.01 0.95 9.21
CA CYS A 43 -3.76 -0.36 9.78
C CYS A 43 -4.05 -1.46 8.75
N LEU A 44 -3.58 -2.67 9.01
CA LEU A 44 -3.82 -3.82 8.13
C LEU A 44 -5.32 -4.04 7.88
N VAL A 45 -6.16 -3.87 8.90
CA VAL A 45 -7.60 -4.11 8.79
C VAL A 45 -8.29 -3.12 7.86
N CYS A 46 -7.99 -1.82 7.99
CA CYS A 46 -8.64 -0.79 7.17
C CYS A 46 -8.04 -0.71 5.76
N GLY A 47 -6.72 -0.88 5.64
CA GLY A 47 -6.04 -0.70 4.37
C GLY A 47 -6.02 -1.95 3.48
N GLU A 48 -6.28 -3.15 4.01
CA GLU A 48 -6.27 -4.40 3.23
C GLU A 48 -7.20 -4.40 2.00
N PRO A 49 -8.48 -4.01 2.08
CA PRO A 49 -9.36 -4.02 0.90
C PRO A 49 -8.86 -3.07 -0.19
N GLU A 50 -8.59 -1.81 0.15
CA GLU A 50 -8.10 -0.80 -0.80
C GLU A 50 -6.73 -1.16 -1.37
N PHE A 51 -5.83 -1.67 -0.54
CA PHE A 51 -4.51 -2.11 -0.98
C PHE A 51 -4.60 -3.31 -1.93
N ARG A 52 -5.50 -4.26 -1.66
CA ARG A 52 -5.72 -5.42 -2.52
C ARG A 52 -6.28 -5.01 -3.89
N GLU A 53 -7.27 -4.12 -3.91
CA GLU A 53 -7.81 -3.58 -5.16
C GLU A 53 -6.73 -2.85 -5.95
N PHE A 54 -5.92 -2.02 -5.28
CA PHE A 54 -4.79 -1.34 -5.91
C PHE A 54 -3.77 -2.33 -6.49
N VAL A 55 -3.38 -3.37 -5.75
CA VAL A 55 -2.44 -4.40 -6.22
C VAL A 55 -3.01 -5.16 -7.42
N SER A 56 -4.31 -5.47 -7.42
CA SER A 56 -4.98 -6.11 -8.54
C SER A 56 -5.00 -5.21 -9.78
N MET A 57 -5.30 -3.92 -9.62
CA MET A 57 -5.26 -2.94 -10.72
C MET A 57 -3.83 -2.76 -11.25
N ALA A 58 -2.85 -2.63 -10.35
CA ALA A 58 -1.42 -2.51 -10.66
C ALA A 58 -0.87 -3.75 -11.39
N ALA A 59 -1.44 -4.94 -11.12
CA ALA A 59 -1.10 -6.16 -11.84
C ALA A 59 -1.71 -6.19 -13.25
N ASP A 60 -2.95 -5.74 -13.41
CA ASP A 60 -3.66 -5.69 -14.70
C ASP A 60 -3.01 -4.66 -15.66
N GLU A 61 -2.68 -3.47 -15.18
CA GLU A 61 -1.96 -2.46 -15.96
C GLU A 61 -0.56 -2.94 -16.37
N ASN A 62 0.13 -3.73 -15.53
CA ASN A 62 1.40 -4.35 -15.89
C ASN A 62 1.26 -5.45 -16.96
N ALA A 63 0.15 -6.19 -16.96
CA ALA A 63 -0.17 -7.18 -17.99
C ALA A 63 -0.51 -6.50 -19.33
N TYR A 64 -1.27 -5.39 -19.29
CA TYR A 64 -1.68 -4.64 -20.47
C TYR A 64 -0.54 -3.81 -21.08
N ASN A 65 0.35 -3.25 -20.25
CA ASN A 65 1.47 -2.41 -20.70
C ASN A 65 2.68 -3.20 -21.25
N GLY A 66 2.50 -4.49 -21.60
CA GLY A 66 3.42 -5.22 -22.46
C GLY A 66 4.80 -5.57 -21.87
N SER A 67 5.00 -5.43 -20.56
CA SER A 67 6.19 -5.98 -19.86
C SER A 67 5.94 -7.39 -19.30
N GLY A 68 4.94 -8.09 -19.83
CA GLY A 68 4.92 -9.55 -19.81
C GLY A 68 5.81 -10.03 -20.96
N ASN A 69 7.03 -10.45 -20.65
CA ASN A 69 7.89 -11.11 -21.60
C ASN A 69 7.16 -12.33 -22.22
N PRO A 70 6.95 -12.40 -23.55
CA PRO A 70 6.32 -13.56 -24.18
C PRO A 70 7.27 -14.76 -24.41
N TYR A 71 8.41 -14.85 -23.70
CA TYR A 71 9.39 -15.95 -23.88
C TYR A 71 10.00 -16.45 -22.57
#